data_AF-A0A522UDE7-F1
#
_entry.id   AF-A0A522UDE7-F1
#
_cell.length_a   1.000
_cell.length_b   1.000
_cell.length_c   1.000
_cell.angle_alpha   90.00
_cell.angle_beta   90.00
_cell.angle_gamma   90.00
#
_symmetry.space_group_name_H-M   'P 1'
#
loop_
_entity.id
_entity.type
_entity.pdbx_description
1 polymer ?
#
loop_
_entity_poly.entity_id
_entity_poly.type
_entity_poly.pdbx_seq_one_letter_code
_entity_poly.pdbx_strand_id
1 'polypeptide(L)' 'MAALALAGIAERLQTRKSAVSRIENHVEDIKLSTLEKFAEAIGKRLSLKIA' A
#
# COMPACT_ATOMS: atom_id res chain seq x y z
N MET A 1 -9.44 -2.78 -17.98
CA MET A 1 -9.20 -1.35 -17.70
C MET A 1 -8.54 -1.08 -16.34
N ALA A 2 -8.78 -1.88 -15.27
CA ALA A 2 -8.18 -1.64 -13.95
C ALA A 2 -6.66 -1.94 -13.84
N ALA A 3 -6.15 -2.98 -14.50
CA ALA A 3 -4.75 -3.42 -14.37
C ALA A 3 -3.70 -2.38 -14.83
N LEU A 4 -4.05 -1.52 -15.79
CA LEU A 4 -3.13 -0.52 -16.34
C LEU A 4 -2.87 0.64 -15.35
N ALA A 5 -3.88 1.00 -14.56
CA ALA A 5 -3.77 2.06 -13.55
C ALA A 5 -2.85 1.65 -12.39
N LEU A 6 -2.92 0.39 -11.97
CA LEU A 6 -2.11 -0.15 -10.87
C LEU A 6 -0.64 -0.37 -11.25
N ALA A 7 -0.36 -0.77 -12.49
CA ALA A 7 1.02 -0.84 -12.99
C ALA A 7 1.69 0.54 -12.94
N GLY A 8 0.98 1.60 -13.34
CA GLY A 8 1.47 2.98 -13.24
C GLY A 8 1.68 3.44 -11.79
N ILE A 9 0.89 2.95 -10.85
CA ILE A 9 1.06 3.20 -9.40
C ILE A 9 2.30 2.46 -8.87
N ALA A 10 2.54 1.22 -9.28
CA ALA A 10 3.71 0.43 -8.88
C ALA A 10 5.02 1.09 -9.32
N GLU A 11 5.04 1.61 -10.54
CA GLU A 11 6.18 2.28 -11.15
C GLU A 11 6.45 3.63 -10.47
N ARG A 12 5.41 4.41 -10.15
CA ARG A 12 5.51 5.68 -9.41
C ARG A 12 5.90 5.52 -7.95
N LEU A 13 5.53 4.40 -7.31
CA LEU A 13 5.85 4.11 -5.91
C LEU A 13 7.19 3.37 -5.73
N GLN A 14 7.96 3.10 -6.81
CA GLN A 14 9.20 2.31 -6.80
C GLN A 14 9.10 1.01 -5.97
N THR A 15 7.93 0.39 -5.99
CA THR A 15 7.57 -0.70 -5.09
C THR A 15 7.41 -1.99 -5.88
N ARG A 16 7.86 -3.11 -5.31
CA ARG A 16 7.86 -4.41 -6.00
C ARG A 16 6.41 -4.83 -6.32
N LYS A 17 6.20 -5.51 -7.45
CA LYS A 17 4.89 -6.08 -7.87
C LYS A 17 4.14 -6.83 -6.75
N SER A 18 4.87 -7.42 -5.80
CA SER A 18 4.30 -8.12 -4.63
C SER A 18 3.62 -7.20 -3.60
N ALA A 19 3.97 -5.92 -3.53
CA ALA A 19 3.30 -4.95 -2.65
C ALA A 19 1.96 -4.49 -3.23
N VAL A 20 1.88 -4.32 -4.55
CA VAL A 20 0.63 -3.98 -5.25
C VAL A 20 -0.34 -5.17 -5.24
N SER A 21 0.18 -6.38 -5.42
CA SER A 21 -0.62 -7.61 -5.33
C SER A 21 -1.26 -7.83 -3.94
N ARG A 22 -0.67 -7.30 -2.86
CA ARG A 22 -1.29 -7.33 -1.52
C ARG A 22 -2.46 -6.35 -1.36
N ILE A 23 -2.49 -5.29 -2.16
CA ILE A 23 -3.58 -4.29 -2.16
C ILE A 23 -4.75 -4.80 -3.01
N GLU A 24 -4.47 -5.45 -4.15
CA GLU A 24 -5.50 -5.98 -5.07
C GLU A 24 -6.27 -7.18 -4.52
N ASN A 25 -5.65 -8.01 -3.66
CA ASN A 25 -6.22 -9.30 -3.26
C ASN A 25 -7.22 -9.28 -2.10
N HIS A 26 -7.71 -8.11 -1.64
CA HIS A 26 -8.71 -8.03 -0.55
C HIS A 26 -8.34 -8.90 0.67
N VAL A 27 -7.12 -8.71 1.19
CA VAL A 27 -6.67 -9.46 2.37
C VAL A 27 -7.34 -8.85 3.60
N GLU A 28 -8.20 -9.61 4.28
CA GLU A 28 -8.87 -9.23 5.55
C GLU A 28 -7.87 -8.71 6.60
N ASP A 29 -6.64 -9.20 6.56
CA ASP A 29 -5.54 -8.78 7.42
C ASP A 29 -4.43 -8.05 6.65
N ILE A 30 -4.30 -6.75 6.91
CA ILE A 30 -3.13 -5.96 6.54
C ILE A 30 -2.23 -5.76 7.76
N LYS A 31 -0.95 -6.09 7.63
CA LYS A 31 0.03 -5.82 8.70
C LYS A 31 0.13 -4.32 8.93
N LEU A 32 0.13 -3.88 10.18
CA LEU A 32 0.35 -2.47 10.55
C LEU A 32 1.62 -1.90 9.89
N SER A 33 2.70 -2.70 9.84
CA SER A 33 3.95 -2.31 9.17
C SER A 33 3.83 -2.05 7.66
N THR A 34 2.78 -2.55 7.01
CA THR A 34 2.49 -2.21 5.61
C THR A 34 1.82 -0.84 5.52
N LEU A 35 0.90 -0.52 6.45
CA LEU A 35 0.27 0.79 6.55
C LEU A 35 1.28 1.88 6.93
N GLU A 36 2.21 1.58 7.84
CA GLU A 36 3.31 2.48 8.21
C GLU A 36 4.20 2.83 7.02
N LYS A 37 4.69 1.81 6.30
CA LYS A 37 5.53 2.01 5.09
C LYS A 37 4.80 2.79 4.00
N PHE A 38 3.49 2.56 3.85
CA PHE A 38 2.67 3.32 2.92
C PHE A 38 2.59 4.79 3.33
N ALA A 39 2.30 5.08 4.60
CA ALA A 39 2.26 6.44 5.12
C ALA A 39 3.60 7.17 4.92
N GLU A 40 4.72 6.51 5.23
CA GLU A 40 6.07 7.05 5.01
C GLU A 40 6.32 7.38 3.53
N ALA A 41 5.96 6.48 2.61
CA ALA A 41 6.16 6.67 1.18
C ALA A 41 5.41 7.89 0.61
N ILE A 42 4.31 8.31 1.24
CA ILE A 42 3.54 9.49 0.86
C ILE A 42 3.81 10.72 1.75
N GLY A 43 4.86 10.67 2.58
CA GLY A 43 5.24 11.78 3.46
C GLY A 43 4.23 12.06 4.58
N LYS A 44 3.52 11.03 5.05
CA LYS A 44 2.54 11.10 6.15
C LYS A 44 3.00 10.23 7.32
N ARG A 45 2.41 10.47 8.50
CA ARG A 45 2.63 9.67 9.70
C ARG A 45 1.32 8.98 10.07
N LEU A 46 1.37 7.66 10.25
CA LEU A 46 0.24 6.90 10.77
C LEU A 46 0.17 7.10 12.29
N SER A 47 -1.03 7.39 12.81
CA SER A 47 -1.33 7.47 14.24
C SER A 47 -2.49 6.54 14.54
N LEU A 48 -2.34 5.68 15.54
CA LEU A 48 -3.37 4.72 15.94
C LEU A 48 -3.75 4.98 17.39
N LYS A 49 -5.05 5.13 17.66
CA LYS A 49 -5.61 5.32 18.99
C LYS A 49 -6.73 4.31 19.20
N ILE A 50 -6.68 3.59 20.31
CA ILE A 50 -7.74 2.70 20.77
C ILE A 50 -8.37 3.36 21.99
N ALA A 51 -9.71 3.37 22.03
CA ALA A 51 -10.53 3.98 23.07
C ALA A 51 -11.53 2.96 23.60
#